data_AF-A0A3M0XQL0-F1
#
_entry.id   AF-A0A3M0XQL0-F1
#
_cell.length_a   1.000
_cell.length_b   1.000
_cell.length_c   1.000
_cell.angle_alpha   90.00
_cell.angle_beta   90.00
_cell.angle_gamma   90.00
#
_symmetry.space_group_name_H-M   'P 1'
#
loop_
_entity.id
_entity.type
_entity.pdbx_description
1 polymer ?
#
loop_
_entity_poly.entity_id
_entity_poly.type
_entity_poly.pdbx_seq_one_letter_code
_entity_poly.pdbx_strand_id
1 'polypeptide(L)'
;MREKAFTLVKDAIAELNEELEYDTLREVGEDTPIYGGDEGIDSLSLVTLIVNLEERSESAFGRRLALADQKAMSMRNSPYRTAGALADFIVARLGEADG
;
A
#
# COMPACT_ATOMS: atom_id res chain seq x y z
N MET A 1 -1.76 15.88 -0.63
CA MET A 1 -1.93 14.72 -1.53
C MET A 1 -1.43 13.45 -0.85
N ARG A 2 -0.19 13.43 -0.34
CA ARG A 2 0.36 12.33 0.48
C ARG A 2 -0.50 11.92 1.67
N GLU A 3 -1.00 12.87 2.44
CA GLU A 3 -1.85 12.57 3.59
C GLU A 3 -3.12 11.77 3.22
N LYS A 4 -3.75 12.10 2.08
CA LYS A 4 -4.89 11.33 1.55
C LYS A 4 -4.47 9.92 1.13
N ALA A 5 -3.33 9.78 0.45
CA ALA A 5 -2.80 8.47 0.06
C ALA A 5 -2.47 7.62 1.29
N PHE A 6 -1.87 8.22 2.33
CA PHE A 6 -1.56 7.53 3.57
C PHE A 6 -2.83 7.09 4.32
N THR A 7 -3.85 7.95 4.40
CA THR A 7 -5.16 7.57 4.96
C THR A 7 -5.78 6.40 4.19
N LEU A 8 -5.71 6.43 2.87
CA LEU A 8 -6.23 5.34 2.02
C LEU A 8 -5.47 4.02 2.27
N VAL A 9 -4.15 4.10 2.44
CA VAL A 9 -3.30 2.95 2.82
C VAL A 9 -3.69 2.41 4.18
N LYS A 10 -3.85 3.27 5.19
CA LYS A 10 -4.29 2.86 6.52
C LYS A 10 -5.63 2.15 6.50
N ASP A 11 -6.60 2.70 5.76
CA ASP A 11 -7.95 2.15 5.69
C ASP A 11 -7.96 0.76 5.02
N ALA A 12 -7.22 0.61 3.91
CA ALA A 12 -7.10 -0.67 3.23
C ALA A 12 -6.35 -1.73 4.07
N ILE A 13 -5.31 -1.32 4.82
CA ILE A 13 -4.61 -2.22 5.74
C ILE A 13 -5.51 -2.62 6.91
N ALA A 14 -6.25 -1.66 7.49
CA ALA A 14 -7.15 -1.94 8.60
C ALA A 14 -8.22 -2.97 8.18
N GLU A 15 -8.86 -2.77 7.03
CA GLU A 15 -9.84 -3.71 6.46
C GLU A 15 -9.22 -5.09 6.23
N LEU A 16 -8.04 -5.17 5.60
CA LEU A 16 -7.36 -6.44 5.40
C LEU A 16 -6.99 -7.12 6.73
N ASN A 17 -6.63 -6.34 7.74
CA ASN A 17 -6.23 -6.84 9.05
C ASN A 17 -7.40 -7.33 9.90
N GLU A 18 -8.64 -6.92 9.60
CA GLU A 18 -9.83 -7.50 10.23
C GLU A 18 -9.95 -9.01 9.94
N GLU A 19 -9.45 -9.46 8.79
CA GLU A 19 -9.40 -10.89 8.44
C GLU A 19 -8.09 -11.56 8.85
N LEU A 20 -6.96 -10.85 8.77
CA LEU A 20 -5.64 -11.43 9.02
C LEU A 20 -5.21 -11.45 10.49
N GLU A 21 -5.78 -10.58 11.32
CA GLU A 21 -5.52 -10.48 12.77
C GLU A 21 -4.04 -10.24 13.17
N TYR A 22 -3.23 -9.57 12.34
CA TYR A 22 -1.86 -9.18 12.69
C TYR A 22 -1.84 -8.03 13.71
N ASP A 23 -1.10 -8.21 14.80
CA ASP A 23 -0.94 -7.19 15.84
C ASP A 23 -0.20 -5.93 15.32
N THR A 24 0.81 -6.14 14.47
CA THR A 24 1.62 -5.07 13.85
C THR A 24 0.82 -4.15 12.92
N LEU A 25 -0.30 -4.63 12.39
CA LEU A 25 -1.18 -3.89 11.48
C LEU A 25 -2.36 -3.24 12.22
N ARG A 26 -2.51 -3.43 13.53
CA ARG A 26 -3.52 -2.73 14.34
C ARG A 26 -3.22 -1.24 14.46
N GLU A 27 -1.94 -0.90 14.55
CA GLU A 27 -1.46 0.49 14.63
C GLU A 27 -0.59 0.83 13.43
N VAL A 28 -1.23 1.20 12.32
CA VAL A 28 -0.53 1.59 11.09
C VAL A 28 0.02 3.01 11.19
N GLY A 29 1.34 3.12 11.32
CA GLY A 29 2.18 4.31 11.21
C GLY A 29 3.06 4.29 9.95
N GLU A 30 3.89 5.31 9.76
CA GLU A 30 4.72 5.44 8.54
C GLU A 30 5.77 4.33 8.41
N ASP A 31 6.35 3.93 9.54
CA ASP A 31 7.38 2.90 9.63
C ASP A 31 6.79 1.48 9.82
N THR A 32 5.47 1.34 9.88
CA THR A 32 4.82 0.03 10.08
C THR A 32 5.17 -0.90 8.93
N PRO A 33 5.78 -2.07 9.22
CA PRO A 33 6.15 -3.03 8.19
C PRO A 33 4.90 -3.68 7.60
N ILE A 34 4.81 -3.67 6.28
CA ILE A 34 3.69 -4.27 5.52
C ILE A 34 4.18 -5.51 4.78
N TYR A 35 5.31 -5.45 4.10
CA TYR A 35 5.82 -6.57 3.30
C TYR A 35 7.29 -6.89 3.56
N GLY A 36 7.55 -8.19 3.74
CA GLY A 36 8.88 -8.75 3.95
C GLY A 36 9.32 -8.74 5.42
N GLY A 37 10.20 -9.68 5.76
CA GLY A 37 10.56 -9.97 7.15
C GLY A 37 9.58 -10.95 7.82
N ASP A 38 9.72 -11.14 9.13
CA ASP A 38 8.88 -12.03 9.94
C ASP A 38 7.51 -11.40 10.29
N GLU A 39 7.41 -10.07 10.26
CA GLU A 39 6.27 -9.29 10.76
C GLU A 39 5.37 -8.71 9.66
N GLY A 40 5.73 -8.92 8.39
CA GLY A 40 4.97 -8.47 7.23
C GLY A 40 4.00 -9.52 6.69
N ILE A 41 3.05 -9.09 5.87
CA ILE A 41 2.08 -9.97 5.22
C ILE A 41 2.70 -10.76 4.07
N ASP A 42 2.09 -11.91 3.77
CA ASP A 42 2.49 -12.74 2.63
C ASP A 42 2.27 -12.05 1.28
N SER A 43 2.91 -12.60 0.23
CA SER A 43 2.77 -12.09 -1.13
C SER A 43 1.31 -12.07 -1.61
N LEU A 44 0.49 -13.03 -1.21
CA LEU A 44 -0.93 -13.07 -1.59
C LEU A 44 -1.72 -11.92 -0.94
N SER A 45 -1.57 -11.74 0.38
CA SER A 45 -2.18 -10.65 1.13
C SER A 45 -1.73 -9.28 0.61
N LEU A 46 -0.46 -9.16 0.22
CA LEU A 46 0.04 -7.95 -0.43
C LEU A 46 -0.66 -7.69 -1.77
N VAL A 47 -0.85 -8.72 -2.61
CA VAL A 47 -1.58 -8.57 -3.87
C VAL A 47 -3.01 -8.11 -3.61
N THR A 48 -3.70 -8.69 -2.63
CA THR A 48 -5.04 -8.26 -2.22
C THR A 48 -5.05 -6.79 -1.79
N LEU A 49 -4.10 -6.39 -0.94
CA LEU A 49 -3.96 -5.00 -0.51
C LEU A 49 -3.78 -4.06 -1.70
N ILE A 50 -2.88 -4.41 -2.63
CA ILE A 50 -2.58 -3.62 -3.82
C ILE A 50 -3.83 -3.41 -4.67
N VAL A 51 -4.58 -4.47 -4.99
CA VAL A 51 -5.81 -4.38 -5.78
C VAL A 51 -6.83 -3.46 -5.10
N ASN A 52 -7.02 -3.64 -3.79
CA ASN A 52 -7.95 -2.84 -3.00
C ASN A 52 -7.54 -1.35 -3.00
N LEU A 53 -6.22 -1.06 -2.91
CA LEU A 53 -5.68 0.29 -3.05
C LEU A 53 -5.89 0.88 -4.44
N GLU A 54 -5.74 0.11 -5.52
CA GLU A 54 -5.96 0.56 -6.90
C GLU A 54 -7.42 0.97 -7.10
N GLU A 55 -8.37 0.15 -6.66
CA GLU A 55 -9.82 0.42 -6.74
C GLU A 55 -10.20 1.65 -5.91
N ARG A 56 -9.73 1.73 -4.66
CA ARG A 56 -9.97 2.89 -3.79
C ARG A 56 -9.34 4.15 -4.35
N SER A 57 -8.15 4.04 -4.95
CA SER A 57 -7.46 5.19 -5.55
C SER A 57 -8.20 5.72 -6.77
N GLU A 58 -8.78 4.85 -7.59
CA GLU A 58 -9.65 5.26 -8.70
C GLU A 58 -10.87 6.04 -8.19
N SER A 59 -11.52 5.57 -7.12
CA SER A 59 -12.67 6.25 -6.53
C SER A 59 -12.27 7.57 -5.82
N ALA A 60 -11.15 7.59 -5.10
CA ALA A 60 -10.71 8.72 -4.29
C ALA A 60 -10.03 9.84 -5.11
N PHE A 61 -9.29 9.48 -6.16
CA PHE A 61 -8.51 10.40 -6.99
C PHE A 61 -9.03 10.51 -8.42
N GLY A 62 -10.00 9.69 -8.83
CA GLY A 62 -10.52 9.66 -10.20
C GLY A 62 -9.55 9.06 -11.23
N ARG A 63 -8.50 8.35 -10.78
CA ARG A 63 -7.47 7.79 -11.64
C ARG A 63 -7.18 6.34 -11.28
N ARG A 64 -7.25 5.46 -12.28
CA ARG A 64 -6.76 4.09 -12.14
C ARG A 64 -5.24 4.11 -12.00
N LEU A 65 -4.75 3.65 -10.88
CA LEU A 65 -3.32 3.42 -10.66
C LEU A 65 -3.01 1.97 -10.94
N ALA A 66 -1.88 1.70 -11.58
CA ALA A 66 -1.26 0.38 -11.57
C ALA A 66 -0.23 0.40 -10.45
N LEU A 67 -0.54 -0.20 -9.32
CA LEU A 67 0.34 -0.40 -8.18
C LEU A 67 0.98 -1.80 -8.21
N ALA A 68 0.39 -2.77 -8.89
CA ALA A 68 0.95 -4.11 -9.08
C ALA A 68 2.14 -4.08 -10.05
N ASP A 69 3.33 -3.75 -9.55
CA ASP A 69 4.55 -3.65 -10.34
C ASP A 69 5.55 -4.73 -9.91
N GLN A 70 5.68 -5.77 -10.73
CA GLN A 70 6.59 -6.91 -10.48
C GLN A 70 8.03 -6.46 -10.25
N LYS A 71 8.46 -5.37 -10.90
CA LYS A 71 9.80 -4.83 -10.74
C LYS A 71 9.94 -4.22 -9.36
N ALA A 72 8.96 -3.44 -8.91
CA ALA A 72 8.95 -2.84 -7.58
C ALA A 72 8.88 -3.88 -6.45
N MET A 73 8.26 -5.04 -6.66
CA MET A 73 8.18 -6.11 -5.64
C MET A 73 9.53 -6.77 -5.35
N SER A 74 10.38 -6.92 -6.38
CA SER A 74 11.68 -7.58 -6.26
C SER A 74 12.85 -6.63 -5.92
N MET A 75 12.59 -5.33 -5.78
CA MET A 75 13.62 -4.37 -5.45
C MET A 75 14.03 -4.47 -3.98
N ARG A 76 15.32 -4.27 -3.68
CA ARG A 76 15.79 -4.20 -2.28
C ARG A 76 15.13 -3.07 -1.48
N ASN A 77 14.62 -2.06 -2.18
CA ASN A 77 13.89 -0.90 -1.65
C ASN A 77 12.43 -0.91 -2.15
N SER A 78 11.75 -2.05 -2.05
CA SER A 78 10.34 -2.14 -2.48
C SER A 78 9.47 -1.11 -1.76
N PRO A 79 8.62 -0.37 -2.49
CA PRO A 79 7.70 0.61 -1.89
C PRO A 79 6.64 -0.05 -1.00
N TYR A 80 6.46 -1.36 -1.10
CA TYR A 80 5.51 -2.14 -0.32
C TYR A 80 6.01 -2.47 1.10
N ARG A 81 7.26 -2.15 1.45
CA ARG A 81 7.85 -2.58 2.72
C ARG A 81 7.19 -1.95 3.93
N THR A 82 6.81 -0.68 3.84
CA THR A 82 6.15 0.05 4.94
C THR A 82 4.97 0.85 4.43
N ALA A 83 4.02 1.18 5.31
CA ALA A 83 2.85 1.96 4.94
C ALA A 83 3.21 3.36 4.43
N GLY A 84 4.25 4.00 5.01
CA GLY A 84 4.75 5.29 4.56
C GLY A 84 5.35 5.24 3.16
N ALA A 85 6.15 4.21 2.87
CA ALA A 85 6.72 4.01 1.53
C ALA A 85 5.63 3.74 0.48
N LEU A 86 4.58 3.00 0.86
CA LEU A 86 3.46 2.69 -0.02
C LEU A 86 2.64 3.94 -0.36
N ALA A 87 2.41 4.80 0.63
CA ALA A 87 1.73 6.07 0.42
C ALA A 87 2.53 7.00 -0.50
N ASP A 88 3.85 7.08 -0.32
CA ASP A 88 4.74 7.86 -1.20
C ASP A 88 4.70 7.32 -2.64
N PHE A 89 4.66 6.00 -2.79
CA PHE A 89 4.56 5.35 -4.10
C PHE A 89 3.25 5.65 -4.81
N ILE A 90 2.12 5.65 -4.09
CA ILE A 90 0.81 6.05 -4.64
C ILE A 90 0.88 7.50 -5.14
N VAL A 91 1.47 8.41 -4.35
CA VAL A 91 1.64 9.82 -4.74
C VAL A 91 2.51 9.96 -5.99
N ALA A 92 3.63 9.24 -6.04
CA ALA A 92 4.51 9.24 -7.21
C ALA A 92 3.75 8.78 -8.47
N ARG A 93 2.99 7.69 -8.37
CA ARG A 93 2.20 7.15 -9.48
C ARG A 93 1.09 8.09 -9.94
N LEU A 94 0.45 8.81 -9.01
CA LEU A 94 -0.52 9.85 -9.34
C LEU A 94 0.11 11.02 -10.12
N GLY A 95 1.35 11.37 -9.79
CA GLY A 95 2.11 12.44 -10.45
C GLY A 95 2.65 12.04 -11.83
N GLU A 96 3.08 10.79 -12.02
CA GLU A 96 3.56 10.28 -13.31
C GLU A 96 2.46 10.25 -14.39
N ALA A 97 1.19 10.07 -14.00
CA ALA A 97 0.06 10.06 -14.91
C ALA A 97 -0.35 11.45 -15.46
N ASP A 98 0.30 12.53 -15.01
CA ASP A 98 0.06 13.91 -15.47
C ASP A 98 1.07 14.40 -16.52
N GLY A 99 2.04 13.54 -16.93
CA GLY A 99 3.12 13.85 -17.86
C GLY A 99 2.90 13.39 -19.30
#